data_AF-A0A7I9W8F3-F1
#
_entry.id   AF-A0A7I9W8F3-F1
#
_cell.length_a   1.000
_cell.length_b   1.000
_cell.length_c   1.000
_cell.angle_alpha   90.00
_cell.angle_beta   90.00
_cell.angle_gamma   90.00
#
_symmetry.space_group_name_H-M   'P 1'
#
loop_
_entity.id
_entity.type
_entity.pdbx_description
1 polymer ?
#
loop_
_entity_poly.entity_id
_entity_poly.type
_entity_poly.pdbx_seq_one_letter_code
_entity_poly.pdbx_strand_id
1 'polypeptide(L)' 'MPLTGDELDLSPVKLSAAQATQLRLHASRTDRPMPISRYEQDLYAAEGFEPPKG' A
#
# COMPACT_ATOMS: atom_id res chain seq x y z
N MET A 1 4.73 -34.35 -18.12
CA MET A 1 4.21 -34.01 -16.79
C MET A 1 3.54 -32.65 -16.91
N PRO A 2 2.24 -32.49 -16.59
CA PRO A 2 1.67 -31.16 -16.58
C PRO A 2 2.33 -30.40 -15.43
N LEU A 3 2.76 -29.17 -15.69
CA LEU A 3 3.07 -28.22 -14.63
C LEU A 3 1.74 -28.00 -13.91
N THR A 4 1.49 -28.74 -12.82
CA THR A 4 0.45 -28.41 -11.86
C THR A 4 0.87 -27.06 -11.30
N GLY A 5 0.41 -25.99 -11.96
CA GLY A 5 0.65 -24.64 -11.51
C GLY A 5 0.17 -24.56 -10.09
N ASP A 6 1.08 -24.22 -9.18
CA ASP A 6 0.73 -23.83 -7.82
C ASP A 6 -0.47 -22.91 -7.91
N GLU A 7 -1.55 -23.25 -7.20
CA GLU A 7 -2.75 -22.43 -7.16
C GLU A 7 -2.33 -20.99 -6.81
N LEU A 8 -2.60 -20.04 -7.71
CA LEU A 8 -2.28 -18.64 -7.50
C LEU A 8 -3.02 -18.17 -6.26
N ASP A 9 -2.30 -18.00 -5.15
CA ASP A 9 -2.85 -17.37 -3.96
C ASP A 9 -3.03 -15.89 -4.25
N LEU A 10 -4.29 -15.51 -4.53
CA LEU A 10 -4.70 -14.14 -4.81
C LEU A 10 -5.12 -13.39 -3.54
N SER A 11 -4.52 -13.73 -2.39
CA SER A 11 -4.79 -13.01 -1.15
C SER A 11 -4.39 -11.53 -1.25
N PRO A 12 -5.20 -10.60 -0.67
CA PRO A 12 -4.86 -9.19 -0.69
C PRO A 12 -3.55 -8.92 0.06
N VAL A 13 -2.61 -8.25 -0.59
CA VAL A 13 -1.37 -7.80 0.05
C VAL A 13 -1.71 -6.78 1.11
N LYS A 14 -1.45 -7.11 2.38
CA LYS A 14 -1.55 -6.18 3.50
C LYS A 14 -0.24 -5.42 3.61
N LEU A 15 -0.33 -4.10 3.63
CA LEU A 15 0.82 -3.22 3.84
C LEU A 15 0.83 -2.71 5.28
N SER A 16 2.02 -2.43 5.81
CA SER A 16 2.16 -1.60 7.01
C SER A 16 2.11 -0.11 6.67
N ALA A 17 1.84 0.74 7.66
CA ALA A 17 1.85 2.20 7.50
C ALA A 17 3.21 2.71 6.97
N ALA A 18 4.32 2.08 7.39
CA ALA A 18 5.66 2.40 6.89
C ALA A 18 5.81 2.06 5.40
N GLN A 19 5.31 0.91 4.94
CA GLN A 19 5.35 0.52 3.53
C GLN A 19 4.46 1.42 2.67
N ALA A 20 3.25 1.75 3.15
CA ALA A 20 2.37 2.71 2.49
C ALA A 20 3.02 4.08 2.33
N THR A 21 3.75 4.54 3.36
CA THR A 21 4.51 5.79 3.34
C THR A 21 5.62 5.78 2.28
N GLN A 22 6.38 4.70 2.17
CA GLN A 22 7.43 4.57 1.15
C GLN A 22 6.86 4.62 -0.28
N LEU A 23 5.75 3.90 -0.52
CA LEU A 23 5.06 3.92 -1.81
C LEU A 23 4.58 5.33 -2.17
N ARG A 24 4.00 6.04 -1.19
CA ARG A 24 3.53 7.41 -1.37
C ARG A 24 4.67 8.38 -1.68
N LEU A 25 5.80 8.28 -0.97
CA LEU A 25 7.00 9.09 -1.25
C LEU A 25 7.60 8.78 -2.62
N HIS A 26 7.49 7.55 -3.10
CA HIS A 26 7.93 7.22 -4.45
C HIS A 26 6.96 7.78 -5.49
N ALA A 27 5.66 7.67 -5.26
CA ALA A 27 4.62 8.15 -6.16
C ALA A 27 4.55 9.69 -6.22
N SER A 28 4.82 10.40 -5.13
CA SER A 28 4.83 11.87 -5.10
C SER A 28 5.97 12.50 -5.92
N ARG A 29 6.95 11.70 -6.35
CA ARG A 29 7.97 12.15 -7.34
C ARG A 29 7.41 12.26 -8.75
N THR A 30 6.25 11.67 -9.01
CA THR A 30 5.48 12.00 -10.20
C THR A 30 4.63 13.22 -9.83
N ASP A 31 4.61 14.27 -10.65
CA ASP A 31 3.88 15.54 -10.43
C ASP A 31 2.33 15.37 -10.40
N ARG A 32 1.85 14.21 -9.95
CA ARG A 32 0.43 13.86 -9.84
C ARG A 32 0.06 13.83 -8.35
N PRO A 33 -0.97 14.60 -7.95
CA PRO A 33 -1.48 14.53 -6.59
C PRO A 33 -2.07 13.13 -6.33
N MET A 34 -1.57 12.46 -5.29
CA MET A 34 -2.01 11.12 -4.91
C MET A 34 -2.97 11.19 -3.71
N PRO A 35 -4.29 10.99 -3.90
CA PRO A 35 -5.24 11.01 -2.79
C PRO A 35 -4.94 9.90 -1.78
N ILE A 36 -5.25 10.13 -0.51
CA ILE A 36 -5.18 9.10 0.54
C ILE A 36 -6.47 8.30 0.48
N SER A 37 -6.35 6.99 0.25
CA SER A 37 -7.49 6.07 0.30
C SER A 37 -7.98 5.88 1.74
N ARG A 38 -9.25 5.47 1.90
CA ARG A 38 -9.79 5.19 3.24
C ARG A 38 -9.01 4.09 3.96
N TYR A 39 -8.59 3.06 3.24
CA TYR A 39 -7.74 1.99 3.75
C TYR A 39 -6.42 2.51 4.33
N GLU A 40 -5.73 3.40 3.61
CA GLU A 40 -4.51 4.03 4.14
C GLU A 40 -4.80 4.83 5.41
N GLN A 41 -5.90 5.61 5.46
CA GLN A 41 -6.26 6.38 6.66
C GLN A 41 -6.42 5.47 7.88
N ASP A 42 -7.18 4.38 7.72
CA ASP A 42 -7.44 3.44 8.81
C ASP A 42 -6.15 2.71 9.22
N LEU A 43 -5.26 2.39 8.26
CA LEU A 43 -3.95 1.79 8.52
C LEU A 43 -3.02 2.73 9.32
N TYR A 44 -2.91 3.99 8.90
CA TYR A 44 -2.14 5.01 9.61
C TYR A 44 -2.66 5.20 11.05
N ALA A 45 -3.98 5.29 11.22
CA ALA A 45 -4.60 5.42 12.53
C ALA A 45 -4.36 4.18 13.42
N ALA A 46 -4.44 2.97 12.86
CA ALA A 46 -4.22 1.73 13.59
C ALA A 46 -2.78 1.60 14.13
N GLU A 47 -1.80 2.13 13.40
CA GLU A 47 -0.40 2.09 13.78
C GLU A 47 0.07 3.37 14.51
N GLY A 48 -0.80 4.35 14.75
CA GLY A 48 -0.47 5.59 15.46
C GLY A 48 0.41 6.56 14.65
N PHE A 49 0.34 6.50 13.32
CA PHE A 49 1.07 7.37 12.39
C PHE A 49 0.15 8.43 11.77
N GLU A 50 0.75 9.53 11.32
CA GLU A 50 0.07 10.48 10.42
C GLU A 50 0.47 10.21 8.97
N PRO A 51 -0.49 10.25 8.02
CA PRO A 51 -0.17 10.13 6.61
C PRO A 51 0.69 11.33 6.15
N PRO A 52 1.74 11.10 5.34
CA PRO A 52 2.54 12.20 4.82
C PRO A 52 1.71 13.04 3.84
N LYS A 53 1.86 14.36 3.93
CA LYS A 53 1.26 15.31 2.99
C LYS A 53 1.95 15.13 1.63
N GLY A 54 1.19 14.67 0.64
CA GLY A 54 1.65 14.50 -0.74
C GLY A 54 1.75 15.82 -1.48
#